data_AF-A0A9P7MFT2-F1
#
_entry.id   AF-A0A9P7MFT2-F1
#
_cell.length_a   1.000
_cell.length_b   1.000
_cell.length_c   1.000
_cell.angle_alpha   90.00
_cell.angle_beta   90.00
_cell.angle_gamma   90.00
#
_symmetry.space_group_name_H-M   'P 1'
#
loop_
_entity.id
_entity.type
_entity.pdbx_description
1 polymer ?
#
loop_
_entity_poly.entity_id
_entity_poly.type
_entity_poly.pdbx_seq_one_letter_code
_entity_poly.pdbx_strand_id
1 'polypeptide(L)'
;MLSRTPAGGLSTFLAPMRKHDPNASTATGEPDSDGQTLNGIRIQRLKKTNSARNPSSPYASHTLEILTPPEKLIEPLLRIMAQLAKAYVCKASVALLFSCMEALGGVGYLYNEEQGYLNVSRVFRDTCVLPICEGTTDVLCTDRIRALKHLRGGRDRVTALEQVMRQVSRFWGKVDRPTGWDPERIWTSWRARLEGASAGELMGEAREIVWALGDLLVGLLLFVDAGSDGSVVMREMLVRFLEEKAEMERRGRGRGSSADELGMDLRIVFDVEGGGGHG
;
A
#
# COMPACT_ATOMS: atom_id res chain seq x y z
N MET A 1 -19.90 -4.33 -6.89
CA MET A 1 -20.99 -5.22 -6.42
C MET A 1 -20.33 -6.35 -5.65
N LEU A 2 -20.25 -6.26 -4.32
CA LEU A 2 -19.89 -7.41 -3.49
C LEU A 2 -20.94 -8.51 -3.61
N SER A 3 -20.51 -9.75 -3.86
CA SER A 3 -21.38 -10.93 -3.73
C SER A 3 -21.24 -11.54 -2.34
N ARG A 4 -22.37 -11.91 -1.74
CA ARG A 4 -22.41 -12.68 -0.48
C ARG A 4 -22.37 -14.17 -0.80
N THR A 5 -21.58 -14.93 -0.04
CA THR A 5 -21.69 -16.40 -0.09
C THR A 5 -22.95 -16.86 0.64
N PRO A 6 -23.47 -18.07 0.34
CA PRO A 6 -24.62 -18.64 1.05
C PRO A 6 -24.43 -18.76 2.57
N ALA A 7 -23.17 -18.74 3.05
CA ALA A 7 -22.81 -18.76 4.47
C ALA A 7 -22.69 -17.36 5.10
N GLY A 8 -23.02 -16.29 4.39
CA GLY A 8 -22.99 -14.92 4.90
C GLY A 8 -21.61 -14.26 4.96
N GLY A 9 -20.57 -14.88 4.39
CA GLY A 9 -19.24 -14.29 4.25
C GLY A 9 -19.15 -13.33 3.05
N LEU A 10 -18.38 -12.24 3.20
CA LEU A 10 -18.01 -11.35 2.09
C LEU A 10 -17.01 -12.10 1.19
N SER A 11 -17.34 -12.30 -0.09
CA SER A 11 -16.43 -12.87 -1.08
C SER A 11 -15.85 -11.78 -2.01
N THR A 12 -14.64 -12.08 -2.50
CA THR A 12 -13.78 -11.39 -3.46
C THR A 12 -14.41 -10.26 -4.26
N PHE A 13 -13.72 -9.11 -4.26
CA PHE A 13 -14.04 -7.93 -5.04
C PHE A 13 -14.05 -8.24 -6.54
N LEU A 14 -15.23 -8.31 -7.15
CA LEU A 14 -15.36 -8.34 -8.60
C LEU A 14 -15.32 -6.90 -9.11
N ALA A 15 -14.14 -6.44 -9.53
CA ALA A 15 -14.05 -5.26 -10.38
C ALA A 15 -14.44 -5.71 -11.79
N PRO A 16 -15.60 -5.29 -12.35
CA PRO A 16 -15.96 -5.66 -13.71
C PRO A 16 -14.95 -5.01 -14.65
N MET A 17 -13.93 -5.77 -15.08
CA MET A 17 -12.85 -5.26 -15.93
C MET A 17 -13.29 -5.04 -17.36
N ARG A 18 -14.50 -5.45 -17.72
CA ARG A 18 -15.07 -5.34 -19.04
C ARG A 18 -16.39 -4.57 -18.98
N LYS A 19 -16.59 -3.69 -19.95
CA LYS A 19 -17.83 -2.97 -20.19
C LYS A 19 -18.40 -3.41 -21.54
N HIS A 20 -19.72 -3.34 -21.69
CA HIS A 20 -20.33 -3.58 -22.98
C HIS A 20 -20.04 -2.40 -23.93
N ASP A 21 -19.56 -2.70 -25.13
CA ASP A 21 -19.29 -1.81 -26.24
C ASP A 21 -19.62 -2.55 -27.55
N PRO A 22 -20.71 -2.17 -28.25
CA PRO A 22 -21.13 -2.83 -29.48
C PRO A 22 -20.15 -2.67 -30.65
N ASN A 23 -19.13 -1.79 -30.51
CA ASN A 23 -18.05 -1.62 -31.47
C ASN A 23 -16.73 -2.25 -30.99
N ALA A 24 -16.75 -3.06 -29.92
CA ALA A 24 -15.56 -3.72 -29.41
C ALA A 24 -14.92 -4.60 -30.49
N SER A 25 -13.59 -4.58 -30.55
CA SER A 25 -12.78 -5.44 -31.42
C SER A 25 -11.87 -6.34 -30.57
N THR A 26 -11.70 -7.56 -31.03
CA THR A 26 -10.76 -8.56 -30.53
C THR A 26 -9.31 -8.07 -30.70
N ALA A 27 -8.37 -8.74 -30.02
CA ALA A 27 -6.94 -8.41 -30.10
C ALA A 27 -6.34 -8.53 -31.51
N THR A 28 -7.03 -9.20 -32.44
CA THR A 28 -6.64 -9.35 -33.84
C THR A 28 -7.34 -8.34 -34.77
N GLY A 29 -8.15 -7.42 -34.23
CA GLY A 29 -8.83 -6.37 -34.99
C GLY A 29 -10.22 -6.75 -35.53
N GLU A 30 -10.70 -7.97 -35.27
CA GLU A 30 -12.04 -8.43 -35.67
C GLU A 30 -13.11 -7.97 -34.67
N PRO A 31 -14.37 -7.72 -35.07
CA PRO A 31 -15.46 -7.38 -34.16
C PRO A 31 -15.66 -8.45 -33.08
N ASP A 32 -15.79 -8.03 -31.83
CA ASP A 32 -16.07 -8.91 -30.69
C ASP A 32 -17.58 -9.18 -30.58
N SER A 33 -17.98 -10.44 -30.77
CA SER A 33 -19.40 -10.85 -30.77
C SER A 33 -20.10 -10.65 -29.42
N ASP A 34 -19.33 -10.62 -28.33
CA ASP A 34 -19.86 -10.40 -26.98
C ASP A 34 -19.92 -8.90 -26.62
N GLY A 35 -19.43 -8.04 -27.52
CA GLY A 35 -19.42 -6.59 -27.37
C GLY A 35 -18.74 -6.17 -26.08
N GLN A 36 -17.57 -6.72 -25.71
CA GLN A 36 -16.95 -6.45 -24.42
C GLN A 36 -15.53 -5.87 -24.53
N THR A 37 -15.39 -4.58 -24.22
CA THR A 37 -14.07 -3.94 -24.13
C THR A 37 -13.60 -3.78 -22.68
N LEU A 38 -12.30 -3.66 -22.45
CA LEU A 38 -11.78 -3.37 -21.12
C LEU A 38 -12.27 -2.00 -20.65
N ASN A 39 -12.69 -1.88 -19.39
CA ASN A 39 -13.16 -0.61 -18.81
C ASN A 39 -12.01 0.38 -18.51
N GLY A 40 -10.84 0.19 -19.10
CA GLY A 40 -9.62 0.97 -18.83
C GLY A 40 -8.79 0.44 -17.66
N ILE A 41 -9.30 -0.49 -16.85
CA ILE A 41 -8.53 -1.15 -15.79
C ILE A 41 -7.67 -2.26 -16.41
N ARG A 42 -6.35 -2.07 -16.44
CA ARG A 42 -5.38 -3.12 -16.75
C ARG A 42 -4.76 -3.63 -15.46
N ILE A 43 -5.05 -4.86 -15.08
CA ILE A 43 -4.22 -5.58 -14.11
C ILE A 43 -2.95 -5.96 -14.86
N GLN A 44 -1.91 -5.13 -14.75
CA GLN A 44 -0.57 -5.63 -15.00
C GLN A 44 -0.28 -6.58 -13.84
N ARG A 45 -0.15 -7.88 -14.13
CA ARG A 45 0.65 -8.75 -13.27
C ARG A 45 1.93 -7.97 -13.03
N LEU A 46 2.26 -7.65 -11.77
CA LEU A 46 3.58 -7.11 -11.46
C LEU A 46 4.55 -8.00 -12.21
N LYS A 47 5.17 -7.45 -13.27
CA LYS A 47 6.33 -8.08 -13.87
C LYS A 47 7.21 -8.31 -12.65
N LYS A 48 7.61 -9.57 -12.46
CA LYS A 48 8.79 -9.86 -11.66
C LYS A 48 9.78 -8.76 -12.04
N THR A 49 10.06 -7.85 -11.10
CA THR A 49 11.20 -6.95 -11.21
C THR A 49 12.34 -7.83 -11.74
N ASN A 50 13.12 -7.37 -12.71
CA ASN A 50 14.11 -8.25 -13.35
C ASN A 50 15.11 -8.86 -12.34
N SER A 51 15.12 -8.43 -11.08
CA SER A 51 15.74 -9.08 -9.92
C SER A 51 15.16 -10.46 -9.56
N ALA A 52 13.92 -10.78 -9.92
CA ALA A 52 13.23 -12.06 -9.66
C ALA A 52 13.34 -13.07 -10.82
N ARG A 53 14.28 -12.86 -11.76
CA ARG A 53 14.57 -13.83 -12.84
C ARG A 53 15.41 -15.03 -12.39
N ASN A 54 15.68 -15.18 -11.10
CA ASN A 54 16.27 -16.39 -10.55
C ASN A 54 15.32 -17.03 -9.52
N PRO A 55 14.49 -18.03 -9.92
CA PRO A 55 13.72 -18.84 -8.96
C PRO A 55 14.61 -19.67 -8.01
N SER A 56 15.92 -19.60 -8.19
CA SER A 56 16.96 -20.14 -7.30
C SER A 56 17.60 -19.08 -6.38
N SER A 57 17.07 -17.85 -6.28
CA SER A 57 17.54 -16.88 -5.28
C SER A 57 16.97 -17.24 -3.90
N PRO A 58 17.76 -17.75 -2.94
CA PRO A 58 17.27 -18.12 -1.61
C PRO A 58 16.70 -16.92 -0.82
N TYR A 59 16.99 -15.69 -1.25
CA TYR A 59 16.60 -14.45 -0.56
C TYR A 59 15.13 -14.06 -0.76
N ALA A 60 14.55 -14.29 -1.94
CA ALA A 60 13.13 -14.00 -2.18
C ALA A 60 12.21 -14.94 -1.39
N SER A 61 12.66 -16.17 -1.14
CA SER A 61 11.96 -17.13 -0.26
C SER A 61 12.00 -16.67 1.20
N HIS A 62 13.18 -16.26 1.66
CA HIS A 62 13.39 -15.90 3.07
C HIS A 62 12.58 -14.66 3.49
N THR A 63 12.52 -13.61 2.65
CA THR A 63 11.73 -12.41 2.93
C THR A 63 10.23 -12.71 3.04
N LEU A 64 9.71 -13.54 2.12
CA LEU A 64 8.30 -13.94 2.15
C LEU A 64 8.01 -14.83 3.36
N GLU A 65 8.91 -15.73 3.74
CA GLU A 65 8.80 -16.55 4.96
C GLU A 65 8.74 -15.69 6.22
N ILE A 66 9.54 -14.62 6.30
CA ILE A 66 9.52 -13.68 7.42
C ILE A 66 8.18 -12.95 7.51
N LEU A 67 7.64 -12.50 6.38
CA LEU A 67 6.38 -11.75 6.35
C LEU A 67 5.12 -12.64 6.44
N THR A 68 5.26 -13.96 6.32
CA THR A 68 4.14 -14.89 6.36
C THR A 68 3.86 -15.32 7.80
N PRO A 69 2.67 -15.03 8.36
CA PRO A 69 2.32 -15.50 9.70
C PRO A 69 2.07 -17.02 9.70
N PRO A 70 2.14 -17.68 10.88
CA PRO A 70 1.69 -19.06 11.05
C PRO A 70 0.26 -19.27 10.54
N GLU A 71 -0.04 -20.46 10.00
CA GLU A 71 -1.33 -20.77 9.35
C GLU A 71 -2.56 -20.38 10.19
N LYS A 72 -2.50 -20.64 11.50
CA LYS A 72 -3.58 -20.32 12.46
C LYS A 72 -3.86 -18.82 12.59
N LEU A 73 -2.93 -17.96 12.20
CA LEU A 73 -3.02 -16.50 12.31
C LEU A 73 -3.31 -15.82 10.96
N ILE A 74 -3.37 -16.55 9.85
CA ILE A 74 -3.66 -16.01 8.51
C ILE A 74 -5.05 -15.38 8.47
N GLU A 75 -6.10 -16.12 8.80
CA GLU A 75 -7.48 -15.60 8.79
C GLU A 75 -7.66 -14.40 9.75
N PRO A 76 -7.20 -14.47 11.02
CA PRO A 76 -7.21 -13.31 11.91
C PRO A 76 -6.51 -12.08 11.32
N LEU A 77 -5.34 -12.25 10.69
CA LEU A 77 -4.62 -11.15 10.07
C LEU A 77 -5.39 -10.56 8.89
N LEU A 78 -5.87 -11.40 7.98
CA LEU A 78 -6.60 -10.95 6.78
C LEU A 78 -7.86 -10.16 7.13
N ARG A 79 -8.58 -10.57 8.20
CA ARG A 79 -9.80 -9.89 8.66
C ARG A 79 -9.59 -8.40 8.94
N ILE A 80 -8.44 -8.05 9.54
CA ILE A 80 -8.10 -6.67 9.91
C ILE A 80 -7.29 -5.96 8.81
N MET A 81 -6.46 -6.70 8.06
CA MET A 81 -5.63 -6.14 7.00
C MET A 81 -6.44 -5.66 5.82
N ALA A 82 -7.52 -6.37 5.44
CA ALA A 82 -8.38 -5.95 4.33
C ALA A 82 -8.99 -4.55 4.56
N GLN A 83 -9.46 -4.27 5.78
CA GLN A 83 -10.04 -2.97 6.14
C GLN A 83 -8.98 -1.88 6.16
N LEU A 84 -7.82 -2.15 6.76
CA LEU A 84 -6.72 -1.17 6.85
C LEU A 84 -6.18 -0.85 5.47
N ALA A 85 -5.87 -1.86 4.65
CA ALA A 85 -5.34 -1.65 3.32
C ALA A 85 -6.29 -0.78 2.49
N LYS A 86 -7.59 -1.09 2.53
CA LYS A 86 -8.59 -0.29 1.83
C LYS A 86 -8.69 1.13 2.37
N ALA A 87 -8.87 1.30 3.69
CA ALA A 87 -9.02 2.63 4.28
C ALA A 87 -7.79 3.52 4.02
N TYR A 88 -6.60 2.97 4.26
CA TYR A 88 -5.33 3.68 4.17
C TYR A 88 -4.97 4.00 2.71
N VAL A 89 -5.02 3.01 1.81
CA VAL A 89 -4.62 3.20 0.40
C VAL A 89 -5.66 4.04 -0.34
N CYS A 90 -6.94 3.68 -0.30
CA CYS A 90 -7.96 4.36 -1.11
C CYS A 90 -8.14 5.83 -0.71
N LYS A 91 -7.97 6.15 0.59
CA LYS A 91 -8.04 7.54 1.04
C LYS A 91 -6.84 8.36 0.54
N ALA A 92 -5.64 7.79 0.59
CA ALA A 92 -4.42 8.44 0.09
C ALA A 92 -4.43 8.62 -1.43
N SER A 93 -4.95 7.64 -2.18
CA SER A 93 -4.96 7.65 -3.65
C SER A 93 -5.66 8.88 -4.26
N VAL A 94 -6.71 9.41 -3.62
CA VAL A 94 -7.42 10.60 -4.12
C VAL A 94 -6.50 11.82 -4.14
N ALA A 95 -5.82 12.10 -3.03
CA ALA A 95 -4.91 13.24 -2.93
C ALA A 95 -3.69 13.05 -3.84
N LEU A 96 -3.12 11.84 -3.90
CA LEU A 96 -1.99 11.53 -4.77
C LEU A 96 -2.32 11.76 -6.24
N LEU A 97 -3.47 11.28 -6.73
CA LEU A 97 -3.87 11.52 -8.11
C LEU A 97 -4.19 12.98 -8.40
N PHE A 98 -4.73 13.71 -7.43
CA PHE A 98 -4.90 15.15 -7.56
C PHE A 98 -3.54 15.84 -7.77
N SER A 99 -2.52 15.48 -6.97
CA SER A 99 -1.17 16.01 -7.15
C SER A 99 -0.55 15.63 -8.50
N CYS A 100 -0.80 14.41 -9.01
CA CYS A 100 -0.39 14.04 -10.38
C CYS A 100 -1.09 14.91 -11.44
N MET A 101 -2.37 15.19 -11.25
CA MET A 101 -3.15 16.05 -12.15
C MET A 101 -2.62 17.50 -12.11
N GLU A 102 -2.33 18.01 -10.92
CA GLU A 102 -1.75 19.34 -10.68
C GLU A 102 -0.37 19.49 -11.32
N ALA A 103 0.50 18.47 -11.20
CA ALA A 103 1.84 18.48 -11.77
C ALA A 103 1.85 18.58 -13.31
N LEU A 104 0.77 18.16 -13.99
CA LEU A 104 0.59 18.28 -15.43
C LEU A 104 -0.09 19.60 -15.84
N GLY A 105 -0.50 20.43 -14.88
CA GLY A 105 -1.20 21.69 -15.13
C GLY A 105 -2.52 21.50 -15.89
N GLY A 106 -2.82 22.44 -16.79
CA GLY A 106 -4.07 22.41 -17.58
C GLY A 106 -4.27 21.11 -18.37
N VAL A 107 -3.18 20.52 -18.90
CA VAL A 107 -3.23 19.26 -19.65
C VAL A 107 -3.74 18.11 -18.79
N GLY A 108 -3.34 18.04 -17.51
CA GLY A 108 -3.80 17.00 -16.58
C GLY A 108 -5.30 17.09 -16.28
N TYR A 109 -5.87 18.29 -16.26
CA TYR A 109 -7.28 18.53 -15.98
C TYR A 109 -8.19 18.25 -17.18
N LEU A 110 -7.67 18.40 -18.40
CA LEU A 110 -8.44 18.17 -19.62
C LEU A 110 -8.84 16.70 -19.78
N TYR A 111 -10.00 16.50 -20.40
CA TYR A 111 -10.39 15.19 -20.92
C TYR A 111 -10.11 15.20 -22.42
N ASN A 112 -9.06 14.47 -22.83
CA ASN A 112 -8.61 14.41 -24.21
C ASN A 112 -8.92 13.01 -24.80
N GLU A 113 -9.72 12.96 -25.85
CA GLU A 113 -10.07 11.70 -26.52
C GLU A 113 -8.91 11.15 -27.36
N GLU A 114 -8.09 12.02 -27.96
CA GLU A 114 -6.94 11.65 -28.79
C GLU A 114 -5.78 11.09 -27.95
N GLN A 115 -5.61 11.62 -26.73
CA GLN A 115 -4.57 11.19 -25.78
C GLN A 115 -5.19 10.50 -24.56
N GLY A 116 -6.09 9.55 -24.80
CA GLY A 116 -6.86 8.89 -23.75
C GLY A 116 -6.04 8.21 -22.64
N TYR A 117 -4.75 7.92 -22.88
CA TYR A 117 -3.81 7.38 -21.89
C TYR A 117 -3.31 8.42 -20.87
N LEU A 118 -3.43 9.72 -21.18
CA LEU A 118 -3.08 10.86 -20.30
C LEU A 118 -4.29 11.46 -19.56
N ASN A 119 -5.46 10.83 -19.62
CA ASN A 119 -6.67 11.32 -18.95
C ASN A 119 -6.65 11.11 -17.43
N VAL A 120 -5.71 11.78 -16.76
CA VAL A 120 -5.57 11.77 -15.29
C VAL A 120 -6.85 12.29 -14.62
N SER A 121 -7.52 13.28 -15.23
CA SER A 121 -8.84 13.78 -14.80
C SER A 121 -9.92 12.70 -14.74
N ARG A 122 -9.92 11.72 -15.66
CA ARG A 122 -10.82 10.56 -15.60
C ARG A 122 -10.43 9.63 -14.46
N VAL A 123 -9.15 9.27 -14.36
CA VAL A 123 -8.65 8.35 -13.31
C VAL A 123 -8.88 8.94 -11.91
N PHE A 124 -8.71 10.25 -11.75
CA PHE A 124 -9.02 10.96 -10.52
C PHE A 124 -10.49 10.81 -10.12
N ARG A 125 -11.42 11.08 -11.06
CA ARG A 125 -12.87 10.89 -10.82
C ARG A 125 -13.22 9.46 -10.45
N ASP A 126 -12.65 8.47 -11.15
CA ASP A 126 -12.87 7.05 -10.85
C ASP A 126 -12.33 6.70 -9.47
N THR A 127 -11.18 7.24 -9.09
CA THR A 127 -10.53 6.98 -7.79
C THR A 127 -11.32 7.56 -6.62
N CYS A 128 -12.07 8.64 -6.81
CA CYS A 128 -12.94 9.22 -5.79
C CYS A 128 -13.99 8.23 -5.25
N VAL A 129 -14.35 7.18 -6.01
CA VAL A 129 -15.29 6.16 -5.54
C VAL A 129 -14.67 5.20 -4.52
N LEU A 130 -13.34 5.00 -4.55
CA LEU A 130 -12.65 3.99 -3.74
C LEU A 130 -12.82 4.17 -2.23
N PRO A 131 -12.67 5.38 -1.64
CA PRO A 131 -12.90 5.58 -0.21
C PRO A 131 -14.38 5.65 0.18
N ILE A 132 -15.31 5.55 -0.78
CA ILE A 132 -16.77 5.65 -0.56
C ILE A 132 -17.42 4.27 -0.64
N CYS A 133 -17.16 3.51 -1.71
CA CYS A 133 -17.83 2.25 -1.98
C CYS A 133 -17.46 1.17 -0.96
N GLU A 134 -18.35 0.20 -0.73
CA GLU A 134 -18.09 -1.00 0.10
C GLU A 134 -17.50 -0.70 1.49
N GLY A 135 -17.98 0.38 2.12
CA GLY A 135 -17.53 0.89 3.42
C GLY A 135 -16.68 2.14 3.28
N THR A 136 -17.18 3.26 3.82
CA THR A 136 -16.42 4.50 3.89
C THR A 136 -15.23 4.36 4.82
N THR A 137 -14.25 5.27 4.73
CA THR A 137 -13.05 5.22 5.55
C THR A 137 -13.37 5.07 7.05
N ASP A 138 -14.31 5.83 7.62
CA ASP A 138 -14.63 5.75 9.06
C ASP A 138 -15.39 4.47 9.42
N VAL A 139 -16.22 3.98 8.50
CA VAL A 139 -16.89 2.68 8.69
C VAL A 139 -15.84 1.57 8.75
N LEU A 140 -14.84 1.59 7.87
CA LEU A 140 -13.75 0.61 7.89
C LEU A 140 -12.86 0.73 9.14
N CYS A 141 -12.59 1.96 9.58
CA CYS A 141 -11.81 2.19 10.80
C CYS A 141 -12.54 1.64 12.03
N THR A 142 -13.81 2.00 12.20
CA THR A 142 -14.62 1.49 13.31
C THR A 142 -14.85 -0.02 13.23
N ASP A 143 -15.04 -0.58 12.03
CA ASP A 143 -15.16 -2.04 11.84
C ASP A 143 -13.87 -2.78 12.22
N ARG A 144 -12.69 -2.16 12.01
CA ARG A 144 -11.42 -2.73 12.49
C ARG A 144 -11.34 -2.71 14.01
N ILE A 145 -11.75 -1.63 14.68
CA ILE A 145 -11.81 -1.57 16.14
C ILE A 145 -12.77 -2.63 16.69
N ARG A 146 -13.96 -2.79 16.07
CA ARG A 146 -14.90 -3.88 16.41
C ARG A 146 -14.25 -5.25 16.27
N ALA A 147 -13.50 -5.48 15.20
CA ALA A 147 -12.79 -6.73 15.00
C ALA A 147 -11.72 -6.95 16.08
N LEU A 148 -10.89 -5.96 16.39
CA LEU A 148 -9.83 -6.10 17.40
C LEU A 148 -10.39 -6.34 18.82
N LYS A 149 -11.54 -5.73 19.15
CA LYS A 149 -12.21 -5.87 20.46
C LYS A 149 -13.24 -6.98 20.54
N HIS A 150 -13.42 -7.78 19.49
CA HIS A 150 -14.42 -8.83 19.48
C HIS A 150 -14.12 -9.91 20.53
N LEU A 151 -15.13 -10.31 21.31
CA LEU A 151 -15.00 -11.29 22.40
C LEU A 151 -14.39 -12.62 21.94
N ARG A 152 -14.71 -13.04 20.71
CA ARG A 152 -14.16 -14.26 20.07
C ARG A 152 -13.18 -13.89 18.96
N GLY A 153 -11.91 -14.23 19.10
CA GLY A 153 -10.89 -13.98 18.06
C GLY A 153 -10.31 -12.57 18.02
N GLY A 154 -10.75 -11.62 18.85
CA GLY A 154 -10.08 -10.32 19.00
C GLY A 154 -8.63 -10.48 19.44
N ARG A 155 -8.38 -11.36 20.42
CA ARG A 155 -7.03 -11.72 20.88
C ARG A 155 -6.18 -12.29 19.75
N ASP A 156 -6.71 -13.21 18.95
CA ASP A 156 -5.97 -13.83 17.85
C ASP A 156 -5.58 -12.80 16.78
N ARG A 157 -6.42 -11.79 16.53
CA ARG A 157 -6.12 -10.68 15.60
C ARG A 157 -4.98 -9.80 16.11
N VAL A 158 -4.95 -9.50 17.41
CA VAL A 158 -3.84 -8.76 18.04
C VAL A 158 -2.56 -9.58 17.99
N THR A 159 -2.64 -10.86 18.34
CA THR A 159 -1.51 -11.80 18.26
C THR A 159 -0.98 -11.92 16.84
N ALA A 160 -1.85 -11.92 15.83
CA ALA A 160 -1.45 -11.97 14.42
C ALA A 160 -0.63 -10.74 14.00
N LEU A 161 -1.04 -9.52 14.41
CA LEU A 161 -0.25 -8.32 14.19
C LEU A 161 1.09 -8.38 14.94
N GLU A 162 1.06 -8.76 16.22
CA GLU A 162 2.28 -8.88 17.03
C GLU A 162 3.28 -9.85 16.40
N GLN A 163 2.79 -10.95 15.83
CA GLN A 163 3.63 -11.93 15.17
C GLN A 163 4.36 -11.35 13.97
N VAL A 164 3.67 -10.55 13.13
CA VAL A 164 4.31 -9.84 12.01
C VAL A 164 5.39 -8.89 12.53
N MET A 165 5.12 -8.12 13.59
CA MET A 165 6.12 -7.22 14.20
C MET A 165 7.35 -7.98 14.70
N ARG A 166 7.13 -9.10 15.42
CA ARG A 166 8.22 -9.95 15.94
C ARG A 166 9.02 -10.64 14.85
N GLN A 167 8.39 -10.97 13.73
CA GLN A 167 9.11 -11.54 12.60
C GLN A 167 10.00 -10.49 11.94
N VAL A 168 9.51 -9.27 11.78
CA VAL A 168 10.31 -8.17 11.23
C VAL A 168 11.41 -7.73 12.20
N SER A 169 11.20 -7.76 13.52
CA SER A 169 12.29 -7.43 14.46
C SER A 169 13.45 -8.42 14.43
N ARG A 170 13.19 -9.67 14.04
CA ARG A 170 14.20 -10.71 13.81
C ARG A 170 14.84 -10.64 12.43
N PHE A 171 14.36 -9.77 11.55
CA PHE A 171 14.94 -9.60 10.24
C PHE A 171 16.30 -8.90 10.37
N TRP A 172 17.34 -9.62 9.95
CA TRP A 172 18.68 -9.11 9.78
C TRP A 172 18.96 -9.01 8.28
N GLY A 173 18.65 -7.83 7.73
CA GLY A 173 18.90 -7.52 6.32
C GLY A 173 20.31 -6.96 6.09
N LYS A 174 20.59 -6.60 4.83
CA LYS A 174 21.82 -5.91 4.43
C LYS A 174 21.85 -4.41 4.78
N VAL A 175 20.74 -3.91 5.33
CA VAL A 175 20.56 -2.50 5.69
C VAL A 175 20.27 -2.42 7.17
N ASP A 176 21.02 -1.57 7.87
CA ASP A 176 20.79 -1.28 9.28
C ASP A 176 19.47 -0.54 9.48
N ARG A 177 18.82 -0.79 10.61
CA ARG A 177 17.63 -0.05 11.03
C ARG A 177 17.96 1.46 11.12
N PRO A 178 17.15 2.35 10.52
CA PRO A 178 17.32 3.79 10.66
C PRO A 178 17.43 4.23 12.12
N THR A 179 18.43 5.05 12.43
CA THR A 179 18.66 5.57 13.78
C THR A 179 17.48 6.41 14.25
N GLY A 180 16.98 6.13 15.46
CA GLY A 180 15.85 6.87 16.05
C GLY A 180 14.47 6.27 15.74
N TRP A 181 14.38 5.32 14.80
CA TRP A 181 13.15 4.59 14.55
C TRP A 181 13.07 3.31 15.40
N ASP A 182 12.02 3.23 16.24
CA ASP A 182 11.78 2.11 17.14
C ASP A 182 10.36 1.56 16.95
N PRO A 183 10.16 0.68 15.95
CA PRO A 183 8.84 0.12 15.66
C PRO A 183 8.31 -0.79 16.78
N GLU A 184 9.20 -1.40 17.57
CA GLU A 184 8.82 -2.25 18.71
C GLU A 184 8.21 -1.42 19.83
N ARG A 185 8.80 -0.27 20.16
CA ARG A 185 8.23 0.68 21.13
C ARG A 185 6.90 1.25 20.64
N ILE A 186 6.80 1.62 19.35
CA ILE A 186 5.55 2.10 18.75
C ILE A 186 4.46 1.04 18.90
N TRP A 187 4.75 -0.21 18.50
CA TRP A 187 3.81 -1.33 18.64
C TRP A 187 3.42 -1.60 20.11
N THR A 188 4.39 -1.57 21.03
CA THR A 188 4.15 -1.84 22.45
C THR A 188 3.21 -0.81 23.07
N SER A 189 3.40 0.47 22.73
CA SER A 189 2.49 1.56 23.13
C SER A 189 1.07 1.33 22.58
N TRP A 190 0.96 0.99 21.29
CA TRP A 190 -0.33 0.70 20.67
C TRP A 190 -1.03 -0.51 21.28
N ARG A 191 -0.29 -1.57 21.58
CA ARG A 191 -0.81 -2.76 22.25
C ARG A 191 -1.34 -2.42 23.64
N ALA A 192 -0.58 -1.68 24.43
CA ALA A 192 -1.00 -1.26 25.77
C ALA A 192 -2.29 -0.42 25.71
N ARG A 193 -2.38 0.52 24.75
CA ARG A 193 -3.61 1.30 24.50
C ARG A 193 -4.77 0.40 24.10
N LEU A 194 -4.54 -0.53 23.18
CA LEU A 194 -5.57 -1.46 22.71
C LEU A 194 -6.05 -2.40 23.82
N GLU A 195 -5.20 -2.82 24.76
CA GLU A 195 -5.61 -3.69 25.86
C GLU A 195 -6.31 -2.91 26.98
N GLY A 196 -5.82 -1.72 27.33
CA GLY A 196 -6.34 -0.90 28.42
C GLY A 196 -7.62 -0.11 28.11
N ALA A 197 -7.86 0.28 26.86
CA ALA A 197 -9.01 1.10 26.49
C ALA A 197 -10.28 0.28 26.29
N SER A 198 -11.44 0.87 26.59
CA SER A 198 -12.75 0.34 26.20
C SER A 198 -12.96 0.41 24.68
N ALA A 199 -13.90 -0.38 24.15
CA ALA A 199 -14.26 -0.30 22.75
C ALA A 199 -14.83 1.08 22.36
N GLY A 200 -15.54 1.75 23.27
CA GLY A 200 -16.12 3.07 23.04
C GLY A 200 -15.05 4.16 22.89
N GLU A 201 -14.02 4.15 23.74
CA GLU A 201 -12.90 5.10 23.64
C GLU A 201 -12.15 4.95 22.32
N LEU A 202 -11.81 3.71 21.95
CA LEU A 202 -11.10 3.42 20.69
C LEU A 202 -11.91 3.78 19.44
N MET A 203 -13.24 3.83 19.53
CA MET A 203 -14.09 4.24 18.39
C MET A 203 -13.92 5.72 18.07
N GLY A 204 -13.69 6.56 19.09
CA GLY A 204 -13.48 8.00 18.92
C GLY A 204 -12.15 8.33 18.22
N GLU A 205 -11.15 7.47 18.36
CA GLU A 205 -9.80 7.59 17.77
C GLU A 205 -9.53 6.52 16.69
N ALA A 206 -10.58 5.90 16.14
CA ALA A 206 -10.44 4.74 15.25
C ALA A 206 -9.64 5.06 13.99
N ARG A 207 -9.77 6.28 13.48
CA ARG A 207 -9.08 6.74 12.27
C ARG A 207 -7.58 6.88 12.55
N GLU A 208 -7.23 7.55 13.64
CA GLU A 208 -5.87 7.75 14.11
C GLU A 208 -5.16 6.40 14.31
N ILE A 209 -5.85 5.44 14.93
CA ILE A 209 -5.34 4.07 15.11
C ILE A 209 -5.04 3.40 13.77
N VAL A 210 -5.97 3.47 12.80
CA VAL A 210 -5.77 2.83 11.49
C VAL A 210 -4.59 3.44 10.74
N TRP A 211 -4.44 4.76 10.81
CA TRP A 211 -3.34 5.45 10.15
C TRP A 211 -2.00 5.10 10.79
N ALA A 212 -1.89 5.17 12.11
CA ALA A 212 -0.65 4.83 12.80
C ALA A 212 -0.24 3.37 12.58
N LEU A 213 -1.19 2.43 12.57
CA LEU A 213 -0.91 1.04 12.22
C LEU A 213 -0.53 0.89 10.75
N GLY A 214 -1.12 1.67 9.85
CA GLY A 214 -0.77 1.68 8.43
C GLY A 214 0.65 2.20 8.20
N ASP A 215 1.01 3.31 8.84
CA ASP A 215 2.34 3.90 8.78
C ASP A 215 3.41 2.92 9.29
N LEU A 216 3.18 2.32 10.47
CA LEU A 216 4.07 1.31 11.04
C LEU A 216 4.26 0.10 10.10
N LEU A 217 3.16 -0.44 9.54
CA LEU A 217 3.22 -1.60 8.65
C LEU A 217 3.94 -1.29 7.34
N VAL A 218 3.67 -0.12 6.74
CA VAL A 218 4.36 0.31 5.51
C VAL A 218 5.85 0.55 5.78
N GLY A 219 6.20 1.19 6.89
CA GLY A 219 7.59 1.38 7.31
C GLY A 219 8.33 0.05 7.46
N LEU A 220 7.71 -0.94 8.11
CA LEU A 220 8.28 -2.29 8.26
C LEU A 220 8.45 -3.02 6.93
N LEU A 221 7.48 -2.91 6.02
CA LEU A 221 7.59 -3.50 4.69
C LEU A 221 8.72 -2.85 3.87
N LEU A 222 8.84 -1.52 3.91
CA LEU A 222 9.94 -0.80 3.25
C LEU A 222 11.31 -1.16 3.85
N PHE A 223 11.39 -1.37 5.17
CA PHE A 223 12.61 -1.84 5.82
C PHE A 223 13.02 -3.24 5.38
N VAL A 224 12.05 -4.15 5.33
CA VAL A 224 12.30 -5.51 4.86
C VAL A 224 12.73 -5.52 3.39
N ASP A 225 12.08 -4.72 2.55
CA ASP A 225 12.42 -4.61 1.13
C ASP A 225 13.84 -4.06 0.93
N ALA A 226 14.17 -2.93 1.57
CA ALA A 226 15.49 -2.33 1.52
C ALA A 226 16.59 -3.28 2.03
N GLY A 227 16.32 -4.04 3.10
CA GLY A 227 17.27 -4.99 3.65
C GLY A 227 17.41 -6.28 2.84
N SER A 228 16.45 -6.61 1.97
CA SER A 228 16.44 -7.87 1.21
C SER A 228 17.55 -7.92 0.16
N ASP A 229 17.77 -6.83 -0.55
CA ASP A 229 18.78 -6.71 -1.60
C ASP A 229 19.90 -5.71 -1.27
N GLY A 230 19.70 -4.83 -0.29
CA GLY A 230 20.63 -3.75 0.07
C GLY A 230 20.39 -2.45 -0.69
N SER A 231 19.21 -2.28 -1.30
CA SER A 231 18.90 -1.14 -2.15
C SER A 231 19.00 0.19 -1.41
N VAL A 232 19.92 1.05 -1.87
CA VAL A 232 20.10 2.42 -1.37
C VAL A 232 18.86 3.28 -1.67
N VAL A 233 18.18 3.01 -2.79
CA VAL A 233 16.95 3.71 -3.19
C VAL A 233 15.81 3.37 -2.23
N MET A 234 15.59 2.09 -1.97
CA MET A 234 14.54 1.66 -1.02
C MET A 234 14.84 2.11 0.41
N ARG A 235 16.13 2.13 0.79
CA ARG A 235 16.54 2.70 2.09
C ARG A 235 16.20 4.18 2.18
N GLU A 236 16.47 4.98 1.15
CA GLU A 236 16.14 6.40 1.17
C GLU A 236 14.62 6.63 1.16
N MET A 237 13.86 5.82 0.41
CA MET A 237 12.38 5.85 0.45
C MET A 237 11.84 5.55 1.85
N LEU A 238 12.37 4.53 2.53
CA LEU A 238 12.05 4.22 3.92
C LEU A 238 12.30 5.44 4.80
N VAL A 239 13.49 6.03 4.73
CA VAL A 239 13.83 7.14 5.64
C VAL A 239 12.93 8.35 5.39
N ARG A 240 12.71 8.73 4.12
CA ARG A 240 11.79 9.84 3.78
C ARG A 240 10.36 9.57 4.23
N PHE A 241 9.90 8.31 4.13
CA PHE A 241 8.59 7.92 4.63
C PHE A 241 8.50 8.11 6.15
N LEU A 242 9.47 7.63 6.92
CA LEU A 242 9.49 7.76 8.39
C LEU A 242 9.54 9.23 8.85
N GLU A 243 10.31 10.06 8.14
CA GLU A 243 10.40 11.50 8.36
C GLU A 243 9.08 12.23 8.11
N GLU A 244 8.37 11.85 7.05
CA GLU A 244 7.09 12.46 6.69
C GLU A 244 5.98 12.03 7.67
N LYS A 245 6.01 10.78 8.13
CA LYS A 245 5.08 10.26 9.13
C LYS A 245 5.41 10.63 10.57
N ALA A 246 6.48 11.42 10.78
CA ALA A 246 6.97 11.82 12.10
C ALA A 246 7.28 10.64 13.03
N GLU A 247 7.58 9.46 12.47
CA GLU A 247 8.13 8.33 13.24
C GLU A 247 9.63 8.51 13.51
N MET A 248 10.27 9.44 12.81
CA MET A 248 11.66 9.85 12.98
C MET A 248 11.80 11.36 12.83
N GLU A 249 12.79 11.95 13.51
CA GLU A 249 13.11 13.36 13.33
C GLU A 249 13.56 13.63 11.88
N ARG A 250 12.99 14.67 11.26
CA ARG A 250 13.39 15.06 9.90
C ARG A 250 14.86 15.46 9.91
N ARG A 251 15.65 14.79 9.08
CA ARG A 251 17.00 15.27 8.74
C ARG A 251 16.81 16.69 8.18
N GLY A 252 17.45 17.68 8.79
CA GLY A 252 17.42 19.08 8.34
C GLY A 252 18.13 19.28 6.99
N ARG A 253 18.88 20.37 6.79
CA ARG A 253 19.73 20.59 5.60
C ARG A 253 20.90 19.57 5.43
N GLY A 254 20.81 18.39 6.03
CA GLY A 254 21.80 17.31 5.96
C GLY A 254 21.57 16.30 4.81
N ARG A 255 20.68 16.59 3.86
CA ARG A 255 20.37 15.71 2.71
C ARG A 255 21.39 15.77 1.56
N GLY A 256 22.49 16.49 1.74
CA GLY A 256 23.49 16.72 0.70
C GLY A 256 23.23 18.02 -0.07
N SER A 257 23.86 18.16 -1.24
CA SER A 257 23.60 19.30 -2.12
C SER A 257 22.26 19.15 -2.84
N SER A 258 21.70 20.23 -3.37
CA SER A 258 20.47 20.18 -4.17
C SER A 258 20.61 19.26 -5.41
N ALA A 259 21.84 19.10 -5.94
CA ALA A 259 22.11 18.19 -7.04
C ALA A 259 22.03 16.73 -6.61
N ASP A 260 22.52 16.40 -5.40
CA ASP A 260 22.44 15.05 -4.85
C ASP A 260 20.98 14.66 -4.56
N GLU A 261 20.19 15.61 -4.02
CA GLU A 261 18.77 15.38 -3.73
C GLU A 261 17.98 15.14 -5.02
N LEU A 262 18.19 15.98 -6.05
CA LEU A 262 17.57 15.79 -7.37
C LEU A 262 17.98 14.46 -8.00
N GLY A 263 19.27 14.09 -7.92
CA GLY A 263 19.76 12.81 -8.44
C GLY A 263 19.10 11.62 -7.76
N MET A 264 18.88 11.70 -6.46
CA MET A 264 18.16 10.67 -5.71
C MET A 264 16.66 10.62 -6.07
N ASP A 265 16.02 11.77 -6.25
CA ASP A 265 14.61 11.85 -6.67
C ASP A 265 14.39 11.18 -8.03
N LEU A 266 15.29 11.43 -8.99
CA LEU A 266 15.25 10.79 -10.30
C LEU A 266 15.43 9.27 -10.22
N ARG A 267 16.30 8.79 -9.32
CA ARG A 267 16.47 7.35 -9.08
C ARG A 267 15.23 6.71 -8.48
N ILE A 268 14.60 7.38 -7.52
CA ILE A 268 13.36 6.90 -6.88
C ILE A 268 12.22 6.82 -7.92
N VAL A 269 12.05 7.84 -8.75
CA VAL A 269 10.91 7.95 -9.66
C VAL A 269 11.11 7.14 -10.95
N PHE A 270 12.32 7.18 -11.52
CA PHE A 270 12.58 6.67 -12.87
C PHE A 270 13.61 5.53 -12.93
N ASP A 271 14.19 5.12 -11.79
CA ASP A 271 15.26 4.11 -11.73
C ASP A 271 16.47 4.47 -12.63
N VAL A 272 16.71 5.77 -12.82
CA VAL A 272 17.82 6.27 -13.64
C VAL A 272 19.06 6.34 -12.76
N GLU A 273 20.00 5.40 -12.90
CA GLU A 273 21.35 5.58 -12.36
C GLU A 273 21.89 6.92 -12.87
N GLY A 274 22.33 7.80 -11.96
CA GLY A 274 22.80 9.14 -12.30
C GLY A 274 23.90 9.07 -13.36
N GLY A 275 23.51 9.20 -14.62
CA GLY A 275 24.40 9.17 -15.76
C GLY A 275 25.24 10.44 -15.74
N GLY A 276 26.54 10.27 -15.58
CA GLY A 276 27.53 11.29 -15.87
C GLY A 276 27.27 11.93 -17.23
N GLY A 277 27.59 13.23 -17.30
CA GLY A 277 27.30 14.10 -18.43
C GLY A 277 27.59 13.44 -19.78
N HIS A 278 26.63 13.57 -20.69
CA HIS A 278 26.94 13.57 -22.12
C HIS A 278 27.15 15.01 -22.52
N GLY A 279 28.40 15.31 -22.89
CA GLY A 279 28.78 16.51 -23.61
C GLY A 279 28.37 16.48 -25.07
#